data_AF-A0A0F7KR17-F1
#
_entry.id   AF-A0A0F7KR17-F1
#
_cell.length_a   1.000
_cell.length_b   1.000
_cell.length_c   1.000
_cell.angle_alpha   90.00
_cell.angle_beta   90.00
_cell.angle_gamma   90.00
#
_symmetry.space_group_name_H-M   'P 1'
#
loop_
_entity.id
_entity.type
_entity.pdbx_description
1 polymer ?
#
loop_
_entity_poly.entity_id
_entity_poly.type
_entity_poly.pdbx_seq_one_letter_code
_entity_poly.pdbx_strand_id
1 'polypeptide(L)' 'MRDAIPRLFADVTAKLEDMHMIAVEGQRRDNAPDMQRVLASQLRMGVASLDTSLATIKRRLGDDHD' A
#
# COMPACT_ATOMS: atom_id res chain seq x y z
N MET A 1 9.75 16.76 9.63
CA MET A 1 9.39 16.74 8.20
C MET A 1 8.81 15.40 7.71
N ARG A 2 8.35 14.49 8.58
CA ARG A 2 7.79 13.18 8.17
C ARG A 2 6.46 13.28 7.41
N ASP A 3 5.75 14.40 7.52
CA ASP A 3 4.34 14.51 7.10
C ASP A 3 4.11 15.50 5.95
N ALA A 4 5.15 15.91 5.21
CA ALA A 4 4.97 16.79 4.06
C ALA A 4 4.18 16.05 2.96
N ILE A 5 3.24 16.72 2.28
CA ILE A 5 2.39 16.11 1.24
C ILE A 5 3.21 15.33 0.19
N PRO A 6 4.29 15.86 -0.40
CA PRO A 6 5.11 15.09 -1.35
C PRO A 6 5.69 13.81 -0.76
N ARG A 7 6.05 13.83 0.53
CA ARG A 7 6.56 12.63 1.22
C ARG A 7 5.46 11.57 1.39
N LEU A 8 4.22 11.97 1.69
CA LEU A 8 3.09 11.05 1.79
C LEU A 8 2.81 10.35 0.45
N PHE A 9 2.94 11.06 -0.68
CA PHE A 9 2.86 10.43 -2.02
C PHE A 9 4.02 9.46 -2.28
N ALA A 10 5.23 9.78 -1.83
CA ALA A 10 6.36 8.85 -1.91
C ALA A 10 6.12 7.59 -1.06
N ASP A 11 5.54 7.74 0.14
CA ASP A 11 5.19 6.60 0.99
C ASP A 11 4.06 5.74 0.37
N VAL A 12 3.10 6.35 -0.33
CA VAL A 12 2.10 5.63 -1.14
C VAL A 12 2.78 4.84 -2.27
N THR A 13 3.74 5.44 -2.96
CA THR A 13 4.48 4.77 -4.04
C THR A 13 5.20 3.53 -3.54
N ALA A 14 5.93 3.64 -2.43
CA ALA A 14 6.61 2.49 -1.82
C ALA A 14 5.63 1.34 -1.49
N LYS A 15 4.45 1.65 -0.96
CA LYS A 15 3.42 0.63 -0.68
C LYS A 15 2.90 -0.04 -1.95
N LEU A 16 2.69 0.73 -3.02
CA LEU A 16 2.25 0.19 -4.30
C LEU A 16 3.32 -0.72 -4.92
N GLU A 17 4.60 -0.36 -4.80
CA GLU A 17 5.72 -1.18 -5.25
C GLU A 17 5.81 -2.50 -4.45
N ASP A 18 5.67 -2.46 -3.13
CA ASP A 18 5.62 -3.66 -2.30
C ASP A 18 4.46 -4.59 -2.70
N MET A 19 3.27 -4.04 -2.88
CA MET A 19 2.09 -4.79 -3.33
C MET A 19 2.27 -5.34 -4.75
N HIS A 20 2.92 -4.60 -5.64
CA HIS A 20 3.24 -5.04 -6.98
C HIS A 20 4.15 -6.28 -6.92
N MET A 21 5.19 -6.27 -6.09
CA MET A 21 6.08 -7.42 -5.92
C MET A 21 5.34 -8.66 -5.41
N ILE A 22 4.43 -8.51 -4.44
CA ILE A 22 3.58 -9.60 -3.95
C ILE A 22 2.69 -10.16 -5.08
N ALA A 23 2.10 -9.27 -5.89
CA ALA A 23 1.26 -9.68 -7.00
C ALA A 23 2.06 -10.42 -8.09
N VAL A 24 3.29 -9.97 -8.39
CA VAL A 24 4.22 -10.66 -9.30
C VAL A 24 4.57 -12.04 -8.76
N GLU A 25 4.90 -12.17 -7.47
CA GLU A 25 5.16 -13.46 -6.84
C GLU A 25 3.94 -14.40 -6.94
N GLY A 26 2.74 -13.86 -6.75
CA GLY A 26 1.48 -14.61 -6.89
C GLY A 26 1.22 -15.17 -8.28
N GLN A 27 1.84 -14.63 -9.34
CA GLN A 27 1.71 -15.12 -10.71
C GLN A 27 2.52 -16.39 -11.00
N ARG A 28 3.41 -16.78 -10.08
CA ARG A 28 4.20 -17.99 -10.23
C ARG A 28 3.33 -19.24 -10.25
N ARG A 29 3.61 -20.13 -11.21
CA ARG A 29 2.85 -21.37 -11.42
C ARG A 29 3.13 -22.46 -10.38
N ASP A 30 4.23 -22.33 -9.64
CA ASP A 30 4.75 -23.31 -8.69
C ASP A 30 4.46 -22.95 -7.22
N ASN A 31 3.70 -21.88 -6.96
CA ASN A 31 3.30 -21.54 -5.60
C ASN A 31 2.39 -22.62 -5.00
N ALA A 32 2.79 -23.12 -3.83
CA ALA A 32 1.95 -24.01 -3.04
C ALA A 32 0.66 -23.27 -2.57
N PRO A 33 -0.46 -23.99 -2.34
CA PRO A 33 -1.73 -23.35 -1.98
C PRO A 33 -1.70 -22.52 -0.70
N ASP A 34 -0.88 -22.89 0.28
CA ASP A 34 -0.63 -22.14 1.50
C ASP A 34 0.10 -20.81 1.22
N MET A 35 1.12 -20.84 0.37
CA MET A 35 1.82 -19.63 -0.08
C MET A 35 0.87 -18.66 -0.79
N GLN A 36 -0.01 -19.17 -1.66
CA GLN A 36 -1.03 -18.33 -2.32
C GLN A 36 -1.96 -17.63 -1.32
N ARG A 37 -2.35 -18.31 -0.23
CA ARG A 37 -3.17 -17.70 0.84
C ARG A 37 -2.39 -16.62 1.59
N VAL A 38 -1.10 -16.84 1.84
CA VAL A 38 -0.23 -15.84 2.48
C VAL A 38 -0.11 -14.59 1.60
N LEU A 39 0.19 -14.75 0.32
CA LEU A 39 0.29 -13.64 -0.64
C LEU A 39 -1.04 -12.86 -0.73
N ALA A 40 -2.18 -13.55 -0.80
CA ALA A 40 -3.49 -12.92 -0.78
C ALA A 40 -3.76 -12.12 0.51
N SER A 41 -3.36 -12.67 1.67
CA SER A 41 -3.45 -11.98 2.96
C SER A 41 -2.57 -10.72 2.99
N GLN A 42 -1.35 -10.81 2.48
CA GLN A 42 -0.43 -9.68 2.39
C GLN A 42 -0.97 -8.57 1.47
N LEU A 43 -1.54 -8.91 0.32
CA LEU A 43 -2.21 -7.92 -0.54
C LEU A 43 -3.35 -7.21 0.19
N ARG A 44 -4.17 -7.96 0.95
CA ARG A 44 -5.26 -7.36 1.75
C ARG A 44 -4.74 -6.40 2.82
N MET A 45 -3.65 -6.75 3.50
CA MET A 45 -2.99 -5.84 4.45
C MET A 45 -2.42 -4.60 3.76
N GLY A 46 -1.84 -4.77 2.56
CA GLY A 46 -1.35 -3.67 1.72
C GLY A 46 -2.46 -2.67 1.38
N VAL A 47 -3.63 -3.15 0.94
CA VAL A 47 -4.81 -2.30 0.66
C VAL A 47 -5.23 -1.50 1.90
N ALA A 48 -5.37 -2.15 3.05
CA ALA A 48 -5.76 -1.46 4.29
C ALA A 48 -4.72 -0.40 4.70
N SER A 49 -3.44 -0.67 4.48
CA SER A 49 -2.36 0.29 4.74
C SER A 49 -2.39 1.47 3.77
N LEU A 50 -2.67 1.21 2.48
CA LEU A 50 -2.82 2.22 1.45
C LEU A 50 -4.01 3.15 1.73
N ASP A 51 -5.16 2.59 2.10
CA ASP A 51 -6.34 3.36 2.50
C ASP A 51 -6.03 4.33 3.65
N THR A 52 -5.25 3.86 4.63
CA THR A 52 -4.81 4.72 5.74
C THR A 52 -3.96 5.89 5.25
N SER A 53 -2.98 5.64 4.37
CA SER A 53 -2.14 6.70 3.79
C SER A 53 -2.96 7.70 2.95
N LEU A 54 -3.92 7.22 2.16
CA LEU A 54 -4.81 8.08 1.37
C LEU A 54 -5.70 8.93 2.28
N ALA A 55 -6.22 8.38 3.38
CA ALA A 55 -6.97 9.13 4.37
C ALA A 55 -6.12 10.24 5.03
N THR A 56 -4.83 9.97 5.29
CA THR A 56 -3.89 10.99 5.78
C THR A 56 -3.68 12.12 4.77
N ILE A 57 -3.46 11.80 3.49
CA ILE A 57 -3.32 12.80 2.42
C ILE A 57 -4.60 13.65 2.32
N LYS A 58 -5.77 13.02 2.29
CA LYS A 58 -7.06 13.71 2.22
C LYS A 58 -7.25 14.68 3.38
N ARG A 59 -6.91 14.25 4.60
CA ARG A 59 -6.99 15.11 5.79
C ARG A 59 -6.09 16.33 5.65
N ARG A 60 -4.83 16.14 5.25
CA ARG A 60 -3.88 17.24 5.05
C ARG A 60 -4.31 18.24 3.98
N LEU A 61 -4.90 17.76 2.89
CA LEU A 61 -5.44 18.63 1.84
C LEU A 61 -6.72 19.37 2.26
N GLY A 62 -7.45 18.84 3.26
CA GLY A 62 -8.66 19.46 3.81
C GLY A 62 -8.40 20.40 5.01
N ASP A 63 -7.26 20.26 5.68
CA ASP A 63 -6.85 21.09 6.84
C ASP A 63 -6.18 22.42 6.42
N ASP A 64 -6.03 22.72 5.13
CA ASP A 64 -5.48 23.99 4.60
C ASP A 64 -6.55 25.09 4.38
N HIS A 65 -7.77 24.90 4.91
CA HIS A 65 -8.83 25.92 4.92
C HIS A 65 -9.29 26.23 6.34
N ASP A 66 -8.55 27.13 7.00
CA ASP A 66 -9.03 28.06 8.04
C ASP A 66 -8.40 29.45 7.79
#